data_AF-A0A2P8ET48-F1
#
_entry.id   AF-A0A2P8ET48-F1
#
_cell.length_a   1.000
_cell.length_b   1.000
_cell.length_c   1.000
_cell.angle_alpha   90.00
_cell.angle_beta   90.00
_cell.angle_gamma   90.00
#
_symmetry.space_group_name_H-M   'P 1'
#
loop_
_entity.id
_entity.type
_entity.pdbx_description
1 polymer ?
#
loop_
_entity_poly.entity_id
_entity_poly.type
_entity_poly.pdbx_seq_one_letter_code
_entity_poly.pdbx_strand_id
1 'polypeptide(L)'
;MEVVNGMHAFLDSITGWLDSGQYGFFTDFSAFMVKQAVIGYIAFIANAIPFAWGIAKELMNDLNISTYLNQAWGALDSDTRSIAAYLKIPEGINFILSSAVTKFVLRFIPGF
;
A
#
# COMPACT_ATOMS: atom_id res chain seq x y z
N MET A 1 8.23 35.94 -49.33
CA MET A 1 6.83 35.46 -49.24
C MET A 1 6.69 34.20 -48.37
N GLU A 2 7.75 33.39 -48.20
CA GLU A 2 7.73 32.19 -47.33
C GLU A 2 7.48 32.49 -45.84
N VAL A 3 8.05 33.57 -45.30
CA VAL A 3 7.86 33.99 -43.90
C VAL A 3 6.40 34.38 -43.62
N VAL A 4 5.75 35.05 -44.57
CA VAL A 4 4.34 35.45 -44.45
C VAL A 4 3.44 34.21 -44.51
N ASN A 5 3.70 33.27 -45.41
CA ASN A 5 2.97 32.00 -45.46
C ASN A 5 3.17 31.14 -44.20
N GLY A 6 4.39 31.10 -43.65
CA GLY A 6 4.67 30.42 -42.38
C GLY A 6 3.96 31.06 -41.18
N MET A 7 3.83 32.40 -41.18
CA MET A 7 3.08 33.14 -40.16
C MET A 7 1.57 32.83 -40.25
N HIS A 8 1.00 32.76 -41.46
CA HIS A 8 -0.40 32.35 -41.64
C HIS A 8 -0.65 30.91 -41.19
N ALA A 9 0.21 29.96 -41.57
CA ALA A 9 0.09 28.57 -41.12
C ALA A 9 0.20 28.41 -39.60
N PHE A 10 1.06 29.22 -38.95
CA PHE A 10 1.16 29.25 -37.49
C PHE A 10 -0.11 29.81 -36.84
N LEU A 11 -0.64 30.93 -37.34
CA LEU A 11 -1.89 31.51 -36.83
C LEU A 11 -3.07 30.53 -37.01
N ASP A 12 -3.17 29.85 -38.15
CA ASP A 12 -4.18 28.82 -38.43
C ASP A 12 -4.05 27.61 -37.49
N SER A 13 -2.82 27.24 -37.13
CA SER A 13 -2.57 26.16 -36.16
C SER A 13 -3.00 26.54 -34.74
N ILE A 14 -2.81 27.81 -34.35
CA ILE A 14 -3.24 28.33 -33.04
C ILE A 14 -4.76 28.41 -32.98
N THR A 15 -5.42 28.95 -34.00
CA THR A 15 -6.88 29.03 -34.04
C THR A 15 -7.51 27.64 -34.10
N GLY A 16 -6.94 26.71 -34.87
CA GLY A 16 -7.40 25.31 -34.89
C GLY A 16 -7.27 24.62 -33.53
N TRP A 17 -6.19 24.89 -32.78
CA TRP A 17 -6.01 24.38 -31.42
C TRP A 17 -6.97 25.01 -30.41
N LEU A 18 -7.31 26.30 -30.58
CA LEU A 18 -8.27 27.04 -29.74
C LEU A 18 -9.74 26.68 -30.00
N ASP A 19 -10.07 26.29 -31.23
CA ASP A 19 -11.45 25.94 -31.61
C ASP A 19 -11.80 24.50 -31.24
N SER A 20 -10.86 23.55 -31.41
CA SER A 20 -11.14 22.12 -31.17
C SER A 20 -10.03 21.32 -30.48
N GLY A 21 -8.80 21.83 -30.41
CA GLY A 21 -7.65 21.14 -29.83
C GLY A 21 -7.70 21.02 -28.30
N GLN A 22 -8.35 21.98 -27.63
CA GLN A 22 -8.48 22.00 -26.18
C GLN A 22 -9.20 20.76 -25.63
N TYR A 23 -10.24 20.25 -26.31
CA TYR A 23 -11.01 19.11 -25.82
C TYR A 23 -10.18 17.81 -25.82
N GLY A 24 -9.41 17.59 -26.89
CA GLY A 24 -8.48 16.45 -26.99
C GLY A 24 -7.41 16.52 -25.90
N PHE A 25 -6.81 17.71 -25.72
CA PHE A 25 -5.82 17.94 -24.67
C PHE A 25 -6.36 17.66 -23.26
N PHE A 26 -7.53 18.17 -22.90
CA PHE A 26 -8.12 17.90 -21.58
C PHE A 26 -8.50 16.43 -21.37
N THR A 27 -8.94 15.75 -22.43
CA THR A 27 -9.25 14.32 -22.38
C THR A 27 -7.98 13.50 -22.11
N ASP A 28 -6.92 13.75 -22.87
CA ASP A 28 -5.65 13.04 -22.69
C ASP A 28 -4.96 13.39 -21.37
N PHE A 29 -5.02 14.66 -20.97
CA PHE A 29 -4.50 15.13 -19.69
C PHE A 29 -5.24 14.49 -18.51
N SER A 30 -6.57 14.43 -18.56
CA SER A 30 -7.36 13.77 -17.50
C SER A 30 -7.06 12.26 -17.42
N ALA A 31 -6.92 11.58 -18.57
CA ALA A 31 -6.53 10.18 -18.61
C ALA A 31 -5.13 9.94 -18.03
N PHE A 32 -4.18 10.84 -18.31
CA PHE A 32 -2.84 10.81 -17.71
C PHE A 32 -2.89 11.02 -16.20
N MET A 33 -3.63 12.02 -15.73
CA MET A 33 -3.79 12.32 -14.30
C MET A 33 -4.39 11.15 -13.53
N VAL A 34 -5.41 10.48 -14.08
CA VAL A 34 -6.00 9.28 -13.46
C VAL A 34 -5.00 8.14 -13.38
N LYS A 35 -4.22 7.88 -14.45
CA LYS A 35 -3.15 6.86 -14.41
C LYS A 35 -2.12 7.16 -13.31
N GLN A 36 -1.68 8.41 -13.20
CA GLN A 36 -0.73 8.80 -12.16
C GLN A 36 -1.32 8.68 -10.75
N ALA A 37 -2.61 9.04 -10.57
CA ALA A 37 -3.30 8.86 -9.31
C ALA A 37 -3.38 7.39 -8.88
N VAL A 38 -3.64 6.47 -9.82
CA VAL A 38 -3.66 5.02 -9.54
C VAL A 38 -2.27 4.51 -9.15
N ILE A 39 -1.22 4.91 -9.87
CA ILE A 39 0.15 4.54 -9.53
C ILE A 39 0.53 5.06 -8.14
N GLY A 40 0.17 6.32 -7.84
CA GLY A 40 0.37 6.93 -6.53
C GLY A 40 -0.36 6.18 -5.41
N TYR A 41 -1.60 5.75 -5.66
CA TYR A 41 -2.38 4.95 -4.71
C TYR A 41 -1.74 3.60 -4.42
N ILE A 42 -1.28 2.88 -5.45
CA ILE A 42 -0.59 1.59 -5.29
C ILE A 42 0.73 1.79 -4.53
N ALA A 43 1.50 2.84 -4.86
CA ALA A 43 2.73 3.16 -4.17
C ALA A 43 2.49 3.52 -2.70
N PHE A 44 1.40 4.25 -2.40
CA PHE A 44 0.99 4.56 -1.04
C PHE A 44 0.68 3.28 -0.25
N ILE A 45 -0.11 2.37 -0.81
CA ILE A 45 -0.39 1.06 -0.19
C ILE A 45 0.90 0.28 0.08
N ALA A 46 1.81 0.25 -0.89
CA ALA A 46 3.09 -0.45 -0.74
C ALA A 46 3.94 0.09 0.42
N ASN A 47 3.92 1.41 0.66
CA ASN A 47 4.62 2.04 1.78
C ASN A 47 3.84 1.94 3.11
N ALA A 48 2.52 1.84 3.05
CA ALA A 48 1.66 1.67 4.21
C ALA A 48 1.85 0.32 4.91
N ILE A 49 2.11 -0.75 4.16
CA ILE A 49 2.33 -2.11 4.70
C ILE A 49 3.51 -2.17 5.70
N PRO A 50 4.74 -1.74 5.35
CA PRO A 50 5.86 -1.78 6.29
C PRO A 50 5.67 -0.82 7.47
N PHE A 51 4.97 0.30 7.26
CA PHE A 51 4.61 1.22 8.35
C PHE A 51 3.65 0.56 9.34
N ALA A 52 2.57 -0.07 8.85
CA ALA A 52 1.62 -0.80 9.68
C ALA A 52 2.29 -1.94 10.46
N TRP A 53 3.24 -2.65 9.82
CA TRP A 53 4.03 -3.67 10.48
C TRP A 53 4.92 -3.10 11.60
N GLY A 54 5.51 -1.92 11.41
CA GLY A 54 6.29 -1.24 12.44
C GLY A 54 5.47 -0.98 13.71
N ILE A 55 4.29 -0.39 13.56
CA ILE A 55 3.36 -0.14 14.67
C ILE A 55 2.86 -1.45 15.29
N ALA A 56 2.57 -2.46 14.47
CA ALA A 56 2.12 -3.76 14.97
C ALA A 56 3.14 -4.40 15.92
N LYS A 57 4.43 -4.29 15.63
CA LYS A 57 5.49 -4.77 16.53
C LYS A 57 5.51 -4.05 17.86
N GLU A 58 5.38 -2.73 17.85
CA GLU A 58 5.32 -1.92 19.08
C GLU A 58 4.11 -2.33 19.92
N LEU A 59 2.93 -2.45 19.29
CA LEU A 59 1.71 -2.87 19.96
C LEU A 59 1.82 -4.27 20.57
N MET A 60 2.47 -5.21 19.86
CA MET A 60 2.70 -6.56 20.39
C MET A 60 3.61 -6.56 21.63
N ASN A 61 4.62 -5.68 21.66
CA ASN A 61 5.50 -5.51 22.81
C ASN A 61 4.73 -4.91 24.01
N ASP A 62 3.92 -3.89 23.76
CA ASP A 62 3.08 -3.26 24.79
C ASP A 62 2.09 -4.25 25.41
N LEU A 63 1.48 -5.09 24.57
CA LEU A 63 0.54 -6.15 24.99
C LEU A 63 1.22 -7.34 25.67
N ASN A 64 2.55 -7.37 25.77
CA ASN A 64 3.32 -8.45 26.41
C ASN A 64 2.95 -9.85 25.89
N ILE A 65 2.61 -9.97 24.59
CA ILE A 65 2.08 -11.21 24.00
C ILE A 65 3.04 -12.39 24.20
N SER A 66 4.35 -12.14 24.11
CA SER A 66 5.37 -13.16 24.35
C SER A 66 5.33 -13.74 25.77
N THR A 67 4.99 -12.92 26.77
CA THR A 67 4.87 -13.35 28.17
C THR A 67 3.69 -14.29 28.35
N TYR A 68 2.53 -13.94 27.78
CA TYR A 68 1.33 -14.79 27.82
C TYR A 68 1.53 -16.12 27.07
N LEU A 69 2.20 -16.08 25.92
CA LEU A 69 2.48 -17.30 25.16
C LEU A 69 3.44 -18.24 25.92
N ASN A 70 4.47 -17.69 26.55
CA ASN A 70 5.40 -18.47 27.37
C ASN A 70 4.72 -19.05 28.62
N GLN A 71 3.79 -18.34 29.24
CA GLN A 71 2.99 -18.87 30.35
C GLN A 71 2.06 -20.00 29.89
N ALA A 72 1.36 -19.83 28.76
CA ALA A 72 0.49 -20.86 28.19
C ALA A 72 1.28 -22.14 27.82
N TRP A 73 2.51 -21.98 27.34
CA TRP A 73 3.41 -23.10 27.10
C TRP A 73 3.99 -23.71 28.36
N GLY A 74 4.33 -22.91 29.37
CA GLY A 74 4.78 -23.42 30.68
C GLY A 74 3.73 -24.29 31.37
N ALA A 75 2.44 -24.08 31.07
CA ALA A 75 1.33 -24.87 31.60
C ALA A 75 1.15 -26.25 30.94
N LEU A 76 1.81 -26.52 29.80
CA LEU A 76 1.73 -27.81 29.13
C LEU A 76 2.67 -28.85 29.76
N ASP A 77 2.23 -30.10 29.77
CA ASP A 77 3.07 -31.23 30.18
C ASP A 77 4.30 -31.41 29.27
N SER A 78 5.39 -31.95 29.83
CA SER A 78 6.70 -32.15 29.18
C SER A 78 6.58 -32.81 27.81
N ASP A 79 5.83 -33.91 27.72
CA ASP A 79 5.72 -34.70 26.50
C ASP A 79 4.90 -33.96 25.42
N THR A 80 3.85 -33.25 25.84
CA THR A 80 3.02 -32.45 24.94
C THR A 80 3.78 -31.24 24.40
N ARG A 81 4.62 -30.60 25.22
CA ARG A 81 5.52 -29.52 24.77
C ARG A 81 6.54 -29.99 23.74
N SER A 82 7.12 -31.16 23.94
CA SER A 82 8.09 -31.75 22.99
C SER A 82 7.46 -31.96 21.61
N ILE A 83 6.25 -32.52 21.57
CA ILE A 83 5.52 -32.75 20.32
C ILE A 83 5.08 -31.42 19.69
N ALA A 84 4.59 -30.46 20.49
CA ALA A 84 4.18 -29.15 20.00
C ALA A 84 5.36 -28.33 19.43
N ALA A 85 6.54 -28.44 20.04
CA ALA A 85 7.77 -27.83 19.55
C ALA A 85 8.24 -28.48 18.25
N TYR A 86 8.16 -29.81 18.14
CA TYR A 86 8.44 -30.52 16.89
C TYR A 86 7.53 -30.06 15.74
N LEU A 87 6.24 -29.83 16.03
CA LEU A 87 5.25 -29.33 15.07
C LEU A 87 5.33 -27.82 14.81
N LYS A 88 6.22 -27.10 15.51
CA LYS A 88 6.35 -25.63 15.44
C LYS A 88 5.04 -24.87 15.70
N ILE A 89 4.18 -25.42 16.55
CA ILE A 89 2.95 -24.75 17.00
C ILE A 89 3.26 -23.41 17.70
N PRO A 90 4.28 -23.30 18.58
CA PRO A 90 4.67 -22.02 19.19
C PRO A 90 4.91 -20.90 18.15
N GLU A 91 5.69 -21.22 17.12
CA GLU A 91 6.08 -20.30 16.06
C GLU A 91 4.88 -19.96 15.18
N GLY A 92 4.01 -20.93 14.90
CA GLY A 92 2.76 -20.73 14.17
C GLY A 92 1.81 -19.77 14.89
N ILE A 93 1.63 -19.93 16.21
CA ILE A 93 0.79 -19.04 17.01
C ILE A 93 1.36 -17.61 17.01
N ASN A 94 2.69 -17.46 17.17
CA ASN A 94 3.35 -16.16 17.08
C ASN A 94 3.11 -15.48 15.72
N PHE A 95 3.17 -16.24 14.62
CA PHE A 95 2.91 -15.71 13.28
C PHE A 95 1.45 -15.30 13.09
N ILE A 96 0.49 -16.10 13.57
CA ILE A 96 -0.94 -15.77 13.52
C ILE A 96 -1.23 -14.50 14.32
N LEU A 97 -0.68 -14.36 15.53
CA LEU A 97 -0.86 -13.16 16.34
C LEU A 97 -0.24 -11.93 15.67
N SER A 98 0.97 -12.07 15.15
CA SER A 98 1.65 -10.99 14.41
C SER A 98 0.84 -10.53 13.19
N SER A 99 0.30 -11.47 12.41
CA SER A 99 -0.53 -11.15 11.24
C SER A 99 -1.88 -10.55 11.61
N ALA A 100 -2.51 -11.00 12.70
CA ALA A 100 -3.76 -10.45 13.20
C ALA A 100 -3.59 -8.99 13.65
N VAL A 101 -2.52 -8.69 14.39
CA VAL A 101 -2.20 -7.31 14.81
C VAL A 101 -1.86 -6.44 13.60
N THR A 102 -1.08 -6.95 12.64
CA THR A 102 -0.78 -6.21 11.40
C THR A 102 -2.03 -5.89 10.60
N LYS A 103 -2.96 -6.86 10.47
CA LYS A 103 -4.25 -6.65 9.82
C LYS A 103 -5.10 -5.62 10.57
N PHE A 104 -5.06 -5.65 11.90
CA PHE A 104 -5.75 -4.66 12.73
C PHE A 104 -5.21 -3.25 12.48
N VAL A 105 -3.88 -3.06 12.46
CA VAL A 105 -3.26 -1.77 12.18
C VAL A 105 -3.54 -1.30 10.75
N LEU A 106 -3.49 -2.20 9.77
CA LEU A 106 -3.79 -1.88 8.36
C LEU A 106 -5.20 -1.31 8.17
N ARG A 107 -6.19 -1.74 8.96
CA ARG A 107 -7.56 -1.20 8.90
C ARG A 107 -7.67 0.27 9.31
N PHE A 108 -6.67 0.83 9.99
CA PHE A 108 -6.62 2.26 10.29
C PHE A 108 -6.04 3.09 9.14
N ILE A 109 -5.44 2.46 8.13
CA ILE A 109 -4.91 3.14 6.96
C ILE A 109 -6.03 3.30 5.93
N PRO A 110 -6.33 4.52 5.48
CA PRO A 110 -7.37 4.75 4.47
C PRO A 110 -6.98 4.04 3.16
N GLY A 111 -7.87 3.18 2.67
CA GLY A 111 -7.67 2.36 1.46
C GLY A 111 -7.67 0.84 1.69
N PHE A 112 -7.76 0.37 2.93
CA PHE A 112 -7.90 -1.05 3.33
C PHE A 112 -9.22 -1.37 4.04
#